data_AF-A0A2D6K2J4-F1
#
_entry.id   AF-A0A2D6K2J4-F1
#
_cell.length_a   1.000
_cell.length_b   1.000
_cell.length_c   1.000
_cell.angle_alpha   90.00
_cell.angle_beta   90.00
_cell.angle_gamma   90.00
#
_symmetry.space_group_name_H-M   'P 1'
#
loop_
_entity.id
_entity.type
_entity.pdbx_description
1 polymer ?
#
loop_
_entity_poly.entity_id
_entity_poly.type
_entity_poly.pdbx_seq_one_letter_code
_entity_poly.pdbx_strand_id
1 'polypeptide(L)'
;MSKYLMLASILGCALFAPLSAPYAADEDKKTNKVIESHDAFAEKLDEQNKAHFEFIYSNYNIIQVVKTVHKSVSTAAEACSDKNPDMADEIEARYSAWDEEITTVLKEAEGHLYNMVIVQDYADKDDFEDLFEVIREVRASEKDVIKKVPVTTEEGCQHMLDNLSSTQENLTKLLRATLMSVPEAIQMQEDIKKRKSEEE
;
A
#
# COMPACT_ATOMS: atom_id res chain seq x y z
N MET A 1 -23.63 -61.69 -15.73
CA MET A 1 -22.15 -61.79 -15.61
C MET A 1 -21.59 -60.58 -16.34
N SER A 2 -21.12 -59.58 -15.59
CA SER A 2 -19.70 -59.16 -15.54
C SER A 2 -19.21 -58.51 -16.84
N LYS A 3 -18.52 -57.38 -16.88
CA LYS A 3 -18.07 -56.31 -15.97
C LYS A 3 -17.28 -55.37 -16.90
N TYR A 4 -17.38 -54.06 -16.70
CA TYR A 4 -16.39 -52.99 -16.99
C TYR A 4 -15.30 -53.19 -18.07
N LEU A 5 -15.13 -52.19 -18.94
CA LEU A 5 -13.92 -51.34 -18.89
C LEU A 5 -14.14 -50.03 -19.66
N MET A 6 -14.30 -48.94 -18.91
CA MET A 6 -14.06 -47.58 -19.40
C MET A 6 -12.54 -47.39 -19.54
N LEU A 7 -12.09 -46.95 -20.70
CA LEU A 7 -10.74 -46.40 -20.87
C LEU A 7 -10.81 -44.88 -20.68
N ALA A 8 -10.51 -44.45 -19.46
CA ALA A 8 -10.28 -43.07 -19.10
C ALA A 8 -8.96 -42.60 -19.71
N SER A 9 -9.02 -41.63 -20.62
CA SER A 9 -7.84 -40.92 -21.12
C SER A 9 -7.50 -39.81 -20.11
N ILE A 10 -6.62 -40.13 -19.16
CA ILE A 10 -5.99 -39.16 -18.27
C ILE A 10 -4.81 -38.57 -19.04
N LEU A 11 -5.05 -37.48 -19.76
CA LEU A 11 -3.99 -36.61 -20.26
C LEU A 11 -3.53 -35.75 -19.07
N GLY A 12 -2.43 -36.18 -18.46
CA GLY A 12 -1.86 -35.55 -17.27
C GLY A 12 -1.41 -34.12 -17.53
N CYS A 13 -2.00 -33.18 -16.78
CA CYS A 13 -1.37 -31.92 -16.42
C CYS A 13 -0.13 -32.22 -15.55
N ALA A 14 1.01 -32.44 -16.18
CA ALA A 14 2.31 -32.29 -15.55
C ALA A 14 2.89 -30.96 -16.02
N LEU A 15 3.47 -30.19 -15.09
CA LEU A 15 4.12 -28.87 -15.21
C LEU A 15 3.31 -27.68 -14.65
N PHE A 16 2.80 -27.81 -13.43
CA PHE A 16 2.93 -26.73 -12.44
C PHE A 16 3.96 -27.20 -11.40
N ALA A 17 5.24 -26.93 -11.67
CA ALA A 17 6.22 -26.95 -10.61
C ALA A 17 5.90 -25.74 -9.70
N PRO A 18 5.70 -25.92 -8.38
CA PRO A 18 5.68 -24.79 -7.49
C PRO A 18 7.06 -24.12 -7.60
N LEU A 19 7.06 -22.88 -8.10
CA LEU A 19 8.14 -21.92 -7.97
C LEU A 19 8.28 -21.52 -6.50
N SER A 20 8.50 -22.49 -5.61
CA SER A 20 8.98 -22.22 -4.26
C SER A 20 10.49 -22.00 -4.38
N ALA A 21 10.87 -20.83 -4.89
CA ALA A 21 12.19 -20.30 -4.62
C ALA A 21 12.36 -20.23 -3.10
N PRO A 22 13.51 -20.63 -2.55
CA PRO A 22 13.80 -20.43 -1.14
C PRO A 22 13.91 -18.92 -0.91
N TYR A 23 12.83 -18.29 -0.43
CA TYR A 23 12.87 -16.99 0.25
C TYR A 23 13.68 -17.21 1.54
N ALA A 24 14.99 -17.02 1.44
CA ALA A 24 15.93 -17.40 2.48
C ALA A 24 16.31 -16.19 3.37
N ALA A 25 15.74 -16.20 4.58
CA ALA A 25 16.33 -15.83 5.87
C ALA A 25 16.84 -14.40 6.18
N ASP A 26 16.98 -13.47 5.22
CA ASP A 26 17.41 -12.10 5.54
C ASP A 26 16.25 -11.10 5.78
N GLU A 27 15.01 -11.46 5.47
CA GLU A 27 13.84 -10.60 5.72
C GLU A 27 13.44 -10.53 7.22
N ASP A 28 13.74 -11.58 7.99
CA ASP A 28 13.32 -11.69 9.40
C ASP A 28 13.92 -10.58 10.29
N LYS A 29 15.13 -10.09 10.02
CA LYS A 29 15.78 -9.09 10.88
C LYS A 29 15.26 -7.66 10.69
N LYS A 30 14.76 -7.31 9.51
CA LYS A 30 14.41 -5.91 9.18
C LYS A 30 12.96 -5.57 9.53
N THR A 31 12.04 -6.49 9.24
CA THR A 31 10.64 -6.39 9.69
C THR A 31 10.56 -6.30 11.21
N ASN A 32 11.49 -6.97 11.92
CA ASN A 32 11.62 -6.85 13.36
C ASN A 32 11.91 -5.42 13.83
N LYS A 33 12.70 -4.60 13.12
CA LYS A 33 13.02 -3.23 13.59
C LYS A 33 11.79 -2.31 13.62
N VAL A 34 10.89 -2.42 12.64
CA VAL A 34 9.64 -1.64 12.63
C VAL A 34 8.73 -2.10 13.77
N ILE A 35 8.57 -3.41 13.93
CA ILE A 35 7.74 -4.00 15.00
C ILE A 35 8.30 -3.60 16.38
N GLU A 36 9.60 -3.74 16.60
CA GLU A 36 10.27 -3.37 17.84
C GLU A 36 10.10 -1.88 18.16
N SER A 37 10.26 -1.00 17.16
CA SER A 37 10.09 0.45 17.36
C SER A 37 8.64 0.83 17.62
N HIS A 38 7.71 0.18 16.94
CA HIS A 38 6.27 0.33 17.15
C HIS A 38 5.87 -0.10 18.56
N ASP A 39 6.26 -1.31 18.97
CA ASP A 39 5.89 -1.87 20.26
C ASP A 39 6.52 -1.07 21.41
N ALA A 40 7.78 -0.66 21.27
CA ALA A 40 8.45 0.19 22.26
C ALA A 40 7.79 1.57 22.40
N PHE A 41 7.16 2.09 21.33
CA PHE A 41 6.36 3.31 21.40
C PHE A 41 5.04 3.03 22.12
N ALA A 42 4.31 2.00 21.69
CA ALA A 42 2.97 1.67 22.19
C ALA A 42 2.94 1.24 23.66
N GLU A 43 3.98 0.57 24.16
CA GLU A 43 4.08 0.10 25.56
C GLU A 43 4.06 1.25 26.59
N LYS A 44 4.39 2.47 26.17
CA LYS A 44 4.43 3.65 27.05
C LYS A 44 3.06 4.32 27.19
N LEU A 45 2.08 3.91 26.40
CA LEU A 45 0.78 4.58 26.27
C LEU A 45 -0.29 3.85 27.08
N ASP A 46 -1.24 4.61 27.62
CA ASP A 46 -2.52 4.04 28.06
C ASP A 46 -3.38 3.61 26.86
N GLU A 47 -4.47 2.90 27.13
CA GLU A 47 -5.34 2.32 26.09
C GLU A 47 -5.91 3.37 25.12
N GLN A 48 -6.26 4.56 25.63
CA GLN A 48 -6.83 5.62 24.81
C GLN A 48 -5.77 6.23 23.90
N ASN A 49 -4.60 6.55 24.45
CA ASN A 49 -3.46 7.08 23.71
C ASN A 49 -2.91 6.08 22.71
N LYS A 50 -2.91 4.79 23.06
CA LYS A 50 -2.57 3.70 22.15
C LYS A 50 -3.52 3.64 20.97
N ALA A 51 -4.84 3.72 21.17
CA ALA A 51 -5.80 3.75 20.07
C ALA A 51 -5.57 4.93 19.12
N HIS A 52 -5.25 6.11 19.66
CA HIS A 52 -4.89 7.28 18.85
C HIS A 52 -3.57 7.07 18.09
N PHE A 53 -2.54 6.54 18.76
CA PHE A 53 -1.25 6.21 18.15
C PHE A 53 -1.39 5.25 16.98
N GLU A 54 -2.14 4.15 17.15
CA GLU A 54 -2.42 3.16 16.10
C GLU A 54 -3.11 3.81 14.88
N PHE A 55 -3.99 4.78 15.11
CA PHE A 55 -4.62 5.54 14.04
C PHE A 55 -3.63 6.40 13.26
N ILE A 56 -2.75 7.14 13.95
CA ILE A 56 -1.68 7.94 13.34
C ILE A 56 -0.73 7.03 12.56
N TYR A 57 -0.29 5.92 13.17
CA TYR A 57 0.60 4.94 12.56
C TYR A 57 -0.01 4.32 11.29
N SER A 58 -1.27 3.90 11.33
CA SER A 58 -1.99 3.37 10.16
C SER A 58 -2.07 4.40 9.03
N ASN A 59 -2.44 5.65 9.35
CA ASN A 59 -2.54 6.74 8.36
C ASN A 59 -1.19 7.03 7.70
N TYR A 60 -0.10 7.08 8.47
CA TYR A 60 1.24 7.22 7.92
C TYR A 60 1.57 6.09 6.96
N ASN A 61 1.28 4.84 7.32
CA ASN A 61 1.54 3.69 6.47
C ASN A 61 0.76 3.73 5.15
N ILE A 62 -0.52 4.10 5.18
CA ILE A 62 -1.33 4.29 3.97
C ILE A 62 -0.73 5.37 3.06
N ILE A 63 -0.36 6.53 3.62
CA ILE A 63 0.26 7.63 2.87
C ILE A 63 1.55 7.16 2.18
N GLN A 64 2.40 6.40 2.86
CA GLN A 64 3.66 5.90 2.30
C GLN A 64 3.46 4.84 1.21
N VAL A 65 2.43 4.00 1.33
CA VAL A 65 2.04 3.07 0.26
C VAL A 65 1.59 3.84 -0.98
N VAL A 66 0.73 4.85 -0.81
CA VAL A 66 0.25 5.68 -1.93
C VAL A 66 1.41 6.40 -2.61
N LYS A 67 2.35 7.00 -1.85
CA LYS A 67 3.60 7.57 -2.41
C LYS A 67 4.42 6.57 -3.23
N THR A 68 4.48 5.32 -2.79
CA THR A 68 5.23 4.28 -3.48
C THR A 68 4.55 3.88 -4.80
N VAL A 69 3.22 3.78 -4.82
CA VAL A 69 2.45 3.53 -6.04
C VAL A 69 2.58 4.72 -6.98
N HIS A 70 2.40 5.94 -6.48
CA HIS A 70 2.56 7.19 -7.23
C HIS A 70 3.90 7.29 -7.94
N LYS A 71 5.00 7.08 -7.21
CA LYS A 71 6.34 7.03 -7.82
C LYS A 71 6.45 5.93 -8.89
N SER A 72 5.86 4.75 -8.66
CA SER A 72 5.93 3.63 -9.61
C SER A 72 5.15 3.92 -10.89
N VAL A 73 3.98 4.56 -10.80
CA VAL A 73 3.19 5.00 -11.95
C VAL A 73 3.90 6.11 -12.72
N SER A 74 4.48 7.08 -12.02
CA SER A 74 5.30 8.14 -12.62
C SER A 74 6.46 7.58 -13.45
N THR A 75 7.25 6.67 -12.87
CA THR A 75 8.34 5.98 -13.58
C THR A 75 7.84 5.15 -14.77
N ALA A 76 6.67 4.51 -14.65
CA ALA A 76 6.09 3.75 -15.74
C ALA A 76 5.61 4.67 -16.89
N ALA A 77 5.00 5.82 -16.58
CA ALA A 77 4.56 6.81 -17.56
C ALA A 77 5.75 7.41 -18.33
N GLU A 78 6.83 7.77 -17.63
CA GLU A 78 8.08 8.22 -18.25
C GLU A 78 8.66 7.15 -19.19
N ALA A 79 8.84 5.93 -18.69
CA ALA A 79 9.39 4.83 -19.49
C ALA A 79 8.51 4.44 -20.69
N CYS A 80 7.19 4.53 -20.55
CA CYS A 80 6.25 4.27 -21.64
C CYS A 80 6.32 5.34 -22.73
N SER A 81 6.40 6.62 -22.34
CA SER A 81 6.49 7.75 -23.28
C SER A 81 7.81 7.71 -24.05
N ASP A 82 8.92 7.38 -23.38
CA ASP A 82 10.24 7.23 -24.00
C ASP A 82 10.31 6.10 -25.03
N LYS A 83 9.55 5.01 -24.81
CA LYS A 83 9.57 3.81 -25.66
C LYS A 83 8.51 3.80 -26.76
N ASN A 84 7.43 4.55 -26.58
CA ASN A 84 6.29 4.61 -27.50
C ASN A 84 5.98 6.08 -27.81
N PRO A 85 6.82 6.77 -28.61
CA PRO A 85 6.71 8.22 -28.86
C PRO A 85 5.39 8.63 -29.51
N ASP A 86 4.75 7.71 -30.22
CA ASP A 86 3.42 7.80 -30.81
C ASP A 86 2.28 7.87 -29.78
N MET A 87 2.52 7.38 -28.56
CA MET A 87 1.58 7.46 -27.44
C MET A 87 1.95 8.54 -26.41
N ALA A 88 3.12 9.19 -26.55
CA ALA A 88 3.69 10.06 -25.52
C ALA A 88 2.74 11.18 -25.08
N ASP A 89 2.11 11.88 -26.03
CA ASP A 89 1.17 12.97 -25.73
C ASP A 89 -0.05 12.47 -24.94
N GLU A 90 -0.58 11.28 -25.26
CA GLU A 90 -1.69 10.69 -24.52
C GLU A 90 -1.26 10.27 -23.11
N ILE A 91 -0.10 9.64 -22.98
CA ILE A 91 0.48 9.24 -21.70
C ILE A 91 0.70 10.46 -20.81
N GLU A 92 1.34 11.50 -21.32
CA GLU A 92 1.59 12.74 -20.58
C GLU A 92 0.29 13.39 -20.12
N ALA A 93 -0.69 13.53 -21.01
CA ALA A 93 -1.97 14.14 -20.67
C ALA A 93 -2.73 13.35 -19.60
N ARG A 94 -2.81 12.02 -19.74
CA ARG A 94 -3.51 11.15 -18.78
C ARG A 94 -2.78 11.06 -17.45
N TYR A 95 -1.46 10.92 -17.46
CA TYR A 95 -0.65 10.92 -16.24
C TYR A 95 -0.73 12.25 -15.51
N SER A 96 -0.66 13.39 -16.21
CA SER A 96 -0.72 14.71 -15.57
C SER A 96 -2.05 14.95 -14.86
N ALA A 97 -3.18 14.60 -15.50
CA ALA A 97 -4.49 14.70 -14.86
C ALA A 97 -4.62 13.77 -13.64
N TRP A 98 -4.07 12.55 -13.75
CA TRP A 98 -4.02 11.58 -12.65
C TRP A 98 -3.15 12.07 -11.48
N ASP A 99 -1.99 12.66 -11.78
CA ASP A 99 -1.01 13.16 -10.83
C ASP A 99 -1.56 14.34 -10.02
N GLU A 100 -2.23 15.29 -10.69
CA GLU A 100 -2.84 16.46 -10.05
C GLU A 100 -3.85 16.05 -8.97
N GLU A 101 -4.75 15.13 -9.31
CA GLU A 101 -5.77 14.61 -8.41
C GLU A 101 -5.16 13.88 -7.21
N ILE A 102 -4.19 13.01 -7.44
CA ILE A 102 -3.54 12.24 -6.37
C ILE A 102 -2.70 13.15 -5.47
N THR A 103 -1.88 14.03 -6.04
CA THR A 103 -1.00 14.93 -5.30
C THR A 103 -1.80 15.88 -4.41
N THR A 104 -2.96 16.34 -4.87
CA THR A 104 -3.86 17.19 -4.09
C THR A 104 -4.33 16.48 -2.81
N VAL A 105 -4.93 15.30 -2.94
CA VAL A 105 -5.45 14.54 -1.78
C VAL A 105 -4.30 14.04 -0.89
N LEU A 106 -3.15 13.70 -1.48
CA LEU A 106 -1.98 13.26 -0.74
C LEU A 106 -1.46 14.37 0.18
N LYS A 107 -1.38 15.61 -0.33
CA LYS A 107 -0.95 16.77 0.46
C LYS A 107 -1.92 17.06 1.62
N GLU A 108 -3.21 16.92 1.39
CA GLU A 108 -4.22 17.04 2.46
C GLU A 108 -4.04 15.96 3.53
N ALA A 109 -3.85 14.71 3.12
CA ALA A 109 -3.61 13.58 4.02
C ALA A 109 -2.34 13.76 4.87
N GLU A 110 -1.26 14.24 4.27
CA GLU A 110 -0.02 14.57 4.99
C GLU A 110 -0.21 15.71 5.99
N GLY A 111 -0.90 16.77 5.59
CA GLY A 111 -1.21 17.89 6.47
C GLY A 111 -2.04 17.46 7.67
N HIS A 112 -3.06 16.62 7.44
CA HIS A 112 -3.88 16.05 8.50
C HIS A 112 -3.08 15.15 9.44
N LEU A 113 -2.23 14.27 8.91
CA LEU A 113 -1.31 13.45 9.71
C LEU A 113 -0.42 14.31 10.62
N TYR A 114 0.20 15.33 10.05
CA TYR A 114 1.08 16.22 10.81
C TYR A 114 0.33 16.98 11.90
N ASN A 115 -0.90 17.41 11.61
CA ASN A 115 -1.76 18.02 12.61
C ASN A 115 -2.09 17.04 13.75
N MET A 116 -2.41 15.77 13.45
CA MET A 116 -2.65 14.76 14.49
C MET A 116 -1.43 14.56 15.41
N VAL A 117 -0.22 14.52 14.83
CA VAL A 117 1.03 14.43 15.59
C VAL A 117 1.29 15.68 16.46
N ILE A 118 0.87 16.87 16.02
CA ILE A 118 1.01 18.11 16.81
C ILE A 118 0.01 18.18 17.97
N VAL A 119 -1.24 17.80 17.72
CA VAL A 119 -2.34 18.04 18.68
C VAL A 119 -2.43 16.97 19.76
N GLN A 120 -1.83 15.80 19.54
CA GLN A 120 -1.67 14.81 20.59
C GLN A 120 -0.70 15.32 21.67
N ASP A 121 -0.88 14.88 22.91
CA ASP A 121 -0.15 15.36 24.09
C ASP A 121 0.59 14.24 24.86
N TYR A 122 0.67 13.04 24.29
CA TYR A 122 1.25 11.85 24.94
C TYR A 122 2.68 11.51 24.50
N ALA A 123 3.16 12.10 23.42
CA ALA A 123 4.53 11.92 22.93
C ALA A 123 5.06 13.21 22.31
N ASP A 124 6.39 13.35 22.25
CA ASP A 124 6.99 14.48 21.55
C ASP A 124 6.94 14.25 20.04
N LYS A 125 6.96 15.34 19.27
CA LYS A 125 7.02 15.26 17.80
C LYS A 125 8.21 14.42 17.32
N ASP A 126 9.35 14.56 17.99
CA ASP A 126 10.59 13.86 17.65
C ASP A 126 10.42 12.33 17.80
N ASP A 127 9.63 11.84 18.76
CA ASP A 127 9.35 10.41 18.92
C ASP A 127 8.65 9.83 17.67
N PHE A 128 7.70 10.58 17.10
CA PHE A 128 7.03 10.19 15.86
C PHE A 128 7.96 10.27 14.65
N GLU A 129 8.79 11.31 14.57
CA GLU A 129 9.76 11.47 13.48
C GLU A 129 10.76 10.30 13.46
N ASP A 130 11.25 9.88 14.63
CA ASP A 130 12.14 8.73 14.78
C ASP A 130 11.47 7.43 14.32
N LEU A 131 10.24 7.17 14.77
CA LEU A 131 9.47 6.00 14.32
C LEU A 131 9.24 6.03 12.80
N PHE A 132 8.86 7.18 12.26
CA PHE A 132 8.59 7.35 10.83
C PHE A 132 9.85 7.23 9.97
N GLU A 133 11.02 7.62 10.49
CA GLU A 133 12.32 7.39 9.85
C GLU A 133 12.62 5.89 9.78
N VAL A 134 12.47 5.15 10.89
CA VAL A 134 12.69 3.68 10.90
C VAL A 134 11.84 2.99 9.84
N ILE A 135 10.56 3.36 9.72
CA ILE A 135 9.66 2.83 8.69
C ILE A 135 10.16 3.16 7.27
N ARG A 136 10.67 4.38 7.04
CA ARG A 136 11.22 4.78 5.73
C ARG A 136 12.48 4.02 5.38
N GLU A 137 13.41 3.88 6.33
CA GLU A 137 14.66 3.14 6.14
C GLU A 137 14.39 1.69 5.73
N VAL A 138 13.51 1.01 6.46
CA VAL A 138 13.19 -0.40 6.20
C VAL A 138 12.58 -0.55 4.80
N ARG A 139 11.57 0.28 4.47
CA ARG A 139 10.95 0.29 3.13
C ARG A 139 11.91 0.63 2.00
N ALA A 140 12.83 1.58 2.21
CA ALA A 140 13.83 1.93 1.22
C ALA A 140 14.73 0.72 0.94
N SER A 141 15.15 0.02 1.99
CA SER A 141 16.01 -1.16 1.87
C SER A 141 15.34 -2.35 1.16
N GLU A 142 14.01 -2.46 1.23
CA GLU A 142 13.23 -3.49 0.52
C GLU A 142 13.10 -3.19 -0.97
N LYS A 143 12.99 -1.91 -1.34
CA LYS A 143 12.89 -1.49 -2.75
C LYS A 143 14.12 -1.89 -3.57
N ASP A 144 15.29 -1.89 -2.95
CA ASP A 144 16.55 -2.23 -3.63
C ASP A 144 16.69 -3.74 -3.93
N VAL A 145 15.92 -4.59 -3.23
CA VAL A 145 15.97 -6.05 -3.42
C VAL A 145 15.22 -6.48 -4.68
N ILE A 146 14.12 -5.79 -5.01
CA ILE A 146 13.25 -6.15 -6.14
C ILE A 146 13.58 -5.28 -7.34
N LYS A 147 14.27 -5.85 -8.34
CA LYS A 147 14.45 -5.20 -9.65
C LYS A 147 13.10 -5.08 -10.36
N LYS A 148 12.51 -3.88 -10.30
CA LYS A 148 11.33 -3.53 -11.10
C LYS A 148 11.76 -3.27 -12.54
N VAL A 149 11.30 -4.10 -13.47
CA VAL A 149 11.39 -3.81 -14.90
C VAL A 149 10.07 -3.16 -15.31
N PRO A 150 10.05 -1.88 -15.69
CA PRO A 150 8.82 -1.24 -16.14
C PRO A 150 8.33 -1.93 -17.41
N VAL A 151 7.01 -2.12 -17.51
CA VAL A 151 6.40 -2.63 -18.74
C VAL A 151 6.39 -1.48 -19.74
N THR A 152 7.11 -1.61 -20.84
CA THR A 152 7.24 -0.56 -21.87
C THR A 152 6.76 -0.99 -23.25
N THR A 153 6.12 -2.15 -23.36
CA THR A 153 5.48 -2.56 -24.62
C THR A 153 4.24 -1.70 -24.86
N GLU A 154 3.88 -1.47 -26.11
CA GLU A 154 2.70 -0.68 -26.49
C GLU A 154 1.44 -1.17 -25.76
N GLU A 155 1.20 -2.48 -25.73
CA GLU A 155 0.02 -3.06 -25.05
C GLU A 155 0.08 -2.86 -23.53
N GLY A 156 1.28 -2.88 -22.95
CA GLY A 156 1.47 -2.66 -21.52
C GLY A 156 1.26 -1.20 -21.12
N CYS A 157 1.71 -0.28 -21.96
CA CYS A 157 1.49 1.15 -21.78
C CYS A 157 0.02 1.51 -21.97
N GLN A 158 -0.66 0.90 -22.95
CA GLN A 158 -2.11 1.02 -23.09
C GLN A 158 -2.84 0.48 -21.85
N HIS A 159 -2.45 -0.70 -21.36
CA HIS A 159 -3.04 -1.26 -20.15
C HIS A 159 -2.83 -0.37 -18.93
N MET A 160 -1.66 0.27 -18.78
CA MET A 160 -1.42 1.25 -17.73
C MET A 160 -2.40 2.42 -17.84
N LEU A 161 -2.55 3.00 -19.04
CA LEU A 161 -3.49 4.10 -19.30
C LEU A 161 -4.94 3.74 -18.94
N ASP A 162 -5.39 2.56 -19.36
CA ASP A 162 -6.75 2.06 -19.11
C ASP A 162 -7.04 1.92 -17.60
N ASN A 163 -6.01 1.67 -16.79
CA ASN A 163 -6.14 1.48 -15.35
C ASN A 163 -5.86 2.72 -14.51
N LEU A 164 -5.41 3.85 -15.10
CA LEU A 164 -5.13 5.07 -14.35
C LEU A 164 -6.37 5.54 -13.58
N SER A 165 -7.55 5.56 -14.21
CA SER A 165 -8.79 6.01 -13.57
C SER A 165 -9.18 5.15 -12.36
N SER A 166 -9.12 3.82 -12.49
CA SER A 166 -9.41 2.90 -11.37
C SER A 166 -8.39 3.03 -10.25
N THR A 167 -7.12 3.18 -10.60
CA THR A 167 -6.05 3.40 -9.63
C THR A 167 -6.24 4.74 -8.91
N GLN A 168 -6.65 5.79 -9.62
CA GLN A 168 -6.96 7.10 -9.06
C GLN A 168 -8.06 6.99 -8.00
N GLU A 169 -9.18 6.36 -8.35
CA GLU A 169 -10.32 6.19 -7.44
C GLU A 169 -9.92 5.42 -6.18
N ASN A 170 -9.19 4.32 -6.34
CA ASN A 170 -8.76 3.49 -5.22
C ASN A 170 -7.78 4.23 -4.29
N LEU A 171 -6.78 4.92 -4.85
CA LEU A 171 -5.80 5.66 -4.04
C LEU A 171 -6.42 6.89 -3.38
N THR A 172 -7.26 7.66 -4.08
CA THR A 172 -7.96 8.80 -3.48
C THR A 172 -8.91 8.35 -2.37
N LYS A 173 -9.58 7.20 -2.52
CA LYS A 173 -10.40 6.61 -1.45
C LYS A 173 -9.55 6.22 -0.24
N LEU A 174 -8.40 5.59 -0.44
CA LEU A 174 -7.48 5.24 0.64
C LEU A 174 -6.97 6.48 1.37
N LEU A 175 -6.57 7.53 0.65
CA LEU A 175 -6.11 8.79 1.24
C LEU A 175 -7.25 9.53 1.96
N ARG A 176 -8.47 9.54 1.41
CA ARG A 176 -9.61 10.15 2.10
C ARG A 176 -9.96 9.44 3.40
N ALA A 177 -9.73 8.13 3.49
CA ALA A 177 -9.90 7.40 4.75
C ALA A 177 -8.93 7.89 5.84
N THR A 178 -7.74 8.40 5.47
CA THR A 178 -6.80 8.97 6.44
C THR A 178 -7.19 10.36 6.93
N LEU A 179 -8.21 11.01 6.32
CA LEU A 179 -8.71 12.33 6.71
C LEU A 179 -9.79 12.27 7.79
N MET A 180 -10.21 11.06 8.19
CA MET A 180 -11.18 10.88 9.28
C MET A 180 -10.59 11.36 10.61
N SER A 181 -11.45 11.90 11.48
CA SER A 181 -11.05 12.17 12.86
C SER A 181 -10.97 10.87 13.67
N VAL A 182 -10.15 10.88 14.72
CA VAL A 182 -10.00 9.73 15.63
C VAL A 182 -11.33 9.31 16.26
N PRO A 183 -12.18 10.24 16.78
CA PRO A 183 -13.48 9.85 17.32
C PRO A 183 -14.38 9.16 16.29
N GLU A 184 -14.41 9.65 15.05
CA GLU A 184 -15.18 9.02 13.97
C GLU A 184 -14.64 7.63 13.63
N ALA A 185 -13.32 7.47 13.60
CA ALA A 185 -12.68 6.18 13.33
C ALA A 185 -12.98 5.15 14.44
N ILE A 186 -12.94 5.55 15.71
CA ILE A 186 -13.29 4.71 16.86
C ILE A 186 -14.76 4.29 16.77
N GLN A 187 -15.67 5.25 16.56
CA GLN A 187 -17.10 4.95 16.43
C GLN A 187 -17.38 3.96 15.30
N MET A 188 -16.73 4.14 14.14
CA MET A 188 -16.88 3.24 13.01
C MET A 188 -16.44 1.80 13.35
N GLN A 189 -15.37 1.63 14.13
CA GLN A 189 -14.92 0.29 14.56
C GLN A 189 -15.90 -0.35 15.53
N GLU A 190 -16.46 0.41 16.47
CA GLU A 190 -17.49 -0.07 17.40
C GLU A 190 -18.75 -0.52 16.64
N ASP A 191 -19.20 0.25 15.66
CA ASP A 191 -20.35 -0.08 14.83
C ASP A 191 -20.11 -1.34 13.98
N ILE A 192 -18.88 -1.56 13.51
CA ILE A 192 -18.50 -2.79 12.79
C ILE A 192 -18.51 -4.00 13.74
N LYS A 193 -17.93 -3.87 14.95
CA LYS A 193 -17.92 -4.93 15.95
C LYS A 193 -19.35 -5.33 16.34
N LYS A 194 -20.21 -4.34 16.58
CA LYS A 194 -21.62 -4.56 16.91
C LYS A 194 -22.35 -5.31 15.80
N ARG A 195 -22.23 -4.89 14.54
CA ARG A 195 -22.85 -5.57 13.41
C ARG A 195 -22.40 -7.03 13.28
N LYS A 196 -21.11 -7.31 13.44
CA LYS A 196 -20.60 -8.69 13.41
C LYS A 196 -21.18 -9.55 14.53
N SER A 197 -21.33 -9.00 15.74
CA SER A 197 -21.96 -9.72 16.86
C SER A 197 -23.46 -9.96 16.70
N GLU A 198 -24.12 -9.23 15.80
CA GLU A 198 -25.54 -9.43 15.47
C GLU A 198 -25.74 -10.46 14.34
N GLU A 199 -24.68 -10.81 13.61
CA GLU A 199 -24.67 -11.80 12.52
C GLU A 199 -24.29 -13.22 13.01
N GLU A 200 -23.81 -13.37 14.25
CA GLU A 200 -23.48 -14.64 14.92
C GLU A 200 -24.64 -15.18 15.79
#